data_AF-A0A6I9MX75-F1
#
_entry.id   AF-A0A6I9MX75-F1
#
_cell.length_a   1.000
_cell.length_b   1.000
_cell.length_c   1.000
_cell.angle_alpha   90.00
_cell.angle_beta   90.00
_cell.angle_gamma   90.00
#
_symmetry.space_group_name_H-M   'P 1'
#
loop_
_entity.id
_entity.type
_entity.pdbx_description
1 polymer ?
#
loop_
_entity_poly.entity_id
_entity_poly.type
_entity_poly.pdbx_seq_one_letter_code
_entity_poly.pdbx_strand_id
1 'polypeptide(L)'
;MEEELLDVKRQLEDGDLNLEQKVCLLNNSLNKALQTDGGVLVTAVRSRLYLGGLLSHCVPLMTQYPRMQQENWAALATLAQLTSVCCVGAEPGEQSQAFHRLFLPSVMDGLLLLATQLMRREQCVSLFRKVMDSVCLLLRSHPQLTTQGQ
;
A
#
# COMPACT_ATOMS: atom_id res chain seq x y z
N MET A 1 9.84 9.76 14.65
CA MET A 1 9.28 8.82 13.65
C MET A 1 8.05 8.10 14.19
N GLU A 2 8.14 7.36 15.31
CA GLU A 2 6.94 6.66 15.85
C GLU A 2 5.79 7.59 16.21
N GLU A 3 6.09 8.73 16.86
CA GLU A 3 5.08 9.76 17.16
C GLU A 3 4.41 10.31 15.90
N GLU A 4 5.19 10.56 14.83
CA GLU A 4 4.66 11.00 13.54
C GLU A 4 3.72 9.94 12.90
N LEU A 5 4.05 8.66 13.02
CA LEU A 5 3.20 7.59 12.49
C LEU A 5 1.88 7.48 13.27
N LEU A 6 1.92 7.66 14.59
CA LEU A 6 0.73 7.68 15.44
C LEU A 6 -0.16 8.88 15.13
N ASP A 7 0.41 10.05 14.84
CA ASP A 7 -0.36 11.24 14.45
C ASP A 7 -1.04 11.04 13.10
N VAL A 8 -0.34 10.47 12.12
CA VAL A 8 -0.92 10.12 10.82
C VAL A 8 -2.06 9.13 10.99
N LYS A 9 -1.89 8.11 11.83
CA LYS A 9 -2.94 7.13 12.12
C LYS A 9 -4.17 7.81 12.73
N ARG A 10 -3.99 8.67 13.74
CA ARG A 10 -5.08 9.42 14.37
C ARG A 10 -5.87 10.22 13.34
N GLN A 11 -5.19 10.94 12.45
CA GLN A 11 -5.85 11.70 11.37
C GLN A 11 -6.65 10.80 10.40
N LEU A 12 -6.21 9.57 10.14
CA LEU A 12 -6.94 8.62 9.29
C LEU A 12 -8.23 8.10 9.97
N GLU A 13 -8.21 8.01 11.30
CA GLU A 13 -9.30 7.48 12.14
C GLU A 13 -10.33 8.55 12.55
N ASP A 14 -9.93 9.82 12.64
CA ASP A 14 -10.76 10.95 13.13
C ASP A 14 -11.99 11.28 12.24
N GLY A 15 -12.17 10.60 11.11
CA GLY A 15 -13.35 10.73 10.25
C GLY A 15 -13.43 12.01 9.42
N ASP A 16 -12.68 13.06 9.79
CA ASP A 16 -12.71 14.38 9.14
C ASP A 16 -12.12 14.41 7.73
N LEU A 17 -11.24 13.46 7.40
CA LEU A 17 -10.62 13.39 6.07
C LEU A 17 -11.51 12.66 5.08
N ASN A 18 -11.76 13.29 3.93
CA ASN A 18 -12.32 12.61 2.78
C ASN A 18 -11.30 11.62 2.18
N LEU A 19 -11.79 10.76 1.29
CA LEU A 19 -10.96 9.71 0.67
C LEU A 19 -9.70 10.25 -0.02
N GLU A 20 -9.79 11.40 -0.71
CA GLU A 20 -8.65 11.98 -1.43
C GLU A 20 -7.59 12.50 -0.47
N GLN A 21 -8.03 13.18 0.59
CA GLN A 21 -7.16 13.64 1.66
C GLN A 21 -6.45 12.47 2.35
N LYS A 22 -7.14 11.35 2.59
CA LYS A 22 -6.52 10.13 3.14
C LYS A 22 -5.45 9.55 2.21
N VAL A 23 -5.71 9.51 0.89
CA VAL A 23 -4.73 9.05 -0.11
C VAL A 23 -3.50 9.96 -0.13
N CYS A 24 -3.69 11.28 -0.15
CA CYS A 24 -2.60 12.24 -0.14
C CYS A 24 -1.76 12.15 1.14
N LEU A 25 -2.42 12.05 2.30
CA LEU A 25 -1.75 11.90 3.59
C LEU A 25 -0.89 10.62 3.62
N LEU A 26 -1.45 9.48 3.19
CA LEU A 26 -0.70 8.22 3.16
C LEU A 26 0.45 8.25 2.14
N ASN A 27 0.25 8.81 0.95
CA ASN A 27 1.33 8.95 -0.03
C ASN A 27 2.51 9.75 0.55
N ASN A 28 2.22 10.89 1.19
CA ASN A 28 3.25 11.74 1.79
C ASN A 28 3.97 11.02 2.93
N SER A 29 3.23 10.39 3.84
CA SER A 29 3.80 9.69 4.99
C SER A 29 4.64 8.48 4.59
N LEU A 30 4.17 7.66 3.65
CA LEU A 30 4.93 6.51 3.15
C LEU A 30 6.18 6.94 2.40
N ASN A 31 6.07 7.94 1.53
CA ASN A 31 7.22 8.45 0.78
C ASN A 31 8.28 9.05 1.70
N LYS A 32 7.88 9.85 2.70
CA LYS A 32 8.78 10.39 3.73
C LYS A 32 9.47 9.27 4.51
N ALA A 33 8.72 8.25 4.94
CA ALA A 33 9.27 7.13 5.67
C ALA A 33 10.30 6.34 4.84
N LEU A 34 10.02 6.09 3.56
CA LEU A 34 10.91 5.36 2.66
C LEU A 34 12.19 6.12 2.29
N GLN A 35 12.19 7.45 2.36
CA GLN A 35 13.38 8.29 2.13
C GLN A 35 14.28 8.43 3.36
N THR A 36 13.94 7.82 4.50
CA THR A 36 14.80 7.91 5.68
C THR A 36 16.02 6.99 5.50
N ASP A 37 17.22 7.57 5.43
CA ASP A 37 18.51 6.93 5.06
C ASP A 37 18.86 5.66 5.87
N GLY A 38 19.38 4.63 5.16
CA GLY A 38 20.08 3.46 5.72
C GLY A 38 19.37 2.11 5.51
N GLY A 39 19.98 1.17 4.77
CA GLY A 39 19.35 -0.10 4.37
C GLY A 39 18.78 -0.99 5.50
N VAL A 40 19.45 -1.07 6.66
CA VAL A 40 18.92 -1.79 7.85
C VAL A 40 17.75 -1.02 8.48
N LEU A 41 17.78 0.31 8.42
CA LEU A 41 16.68 1.15 8.89
C LEU A 41 15.45 0.99 7.99
N VAL A 42 15.63 0.72 6.70
CA VAL A 42 14.52 0.51 5.76
C VAL A 42 13.65 -0.69 6.15
N THR A 43 14.24 -1.84 6.49
CA THR A 43 13.48 -3.02 6.97
C THR A 43 12.68 -2.68 8.23
N ALA A 44 13.31 -2.04 9.22
CA ALA A 44 12.65 -1.65 10.46
C ALA A 44 11.55 -0.59 10.25
N VAL A 45 11.73 0.34 9.30
CA VAL A 45 10.70 1.30 8.90
C VAL A 45 9.50 0.59 8.28
N ARG A 46 9.73 -0.33 7.33
CA ARG A 46 8.68 -1.12 6.68
C ARG A 46 7.86 -1.91 7.70
N SER A 47 8.52 -2.60 8.63
CA SER A 47 7.85 -3.32 9.72
C SER A 47 7.02 -2.38 10.61
N ARG A 48 7.55 -1.19 10.95
CA ARG A 48 6.82 -0.19 11.75
C ARG A 48 5.60 0.37 11.03
N LEU A 49 5.67 0.59 9.72
CA LEU A 49 4.53 1.03 8.93
C LEU A 49 3.40 -0.01 8.93
N TYR A 50 3.74 -1.30 8.90
CA TYR A 50 2.76 -2.38 9.04
C TYR A 50 2.20 -2.48 10.46
N LEU A 51 3.07 -2.62 11.47
CA LEU A 51 2.68 -2.81 12.86
C LEU A 51 1.91 -1.60 13.42
N GLY A 52 2.25 -0.39 12.97
CA GLY A 52 1.53 0.84 13.28
C GLY A 52 0.18 0.96 12.56
N GLY A 53 -0.12 0.07 11.61
CA GLY A 53 -1.42 0.01 10.91
C GLY A 53 -1.55 0.93 9.70
N LEU A 54 -0.55 1.75 9.36
CA LEU A 54 -0.62 2.66 8.21
C LEU A 54 -0.77 1.90 6.89
N LEU A 55 -0.05 0.78 6.72
CA LEU A 55 -0.20 -0.04 5.53
C LEU A 55 -1.59 -0.67 5.43
N SER A 56 -2.20 -1.01 6.57
CA SER A 56 -3.57 -1.54 6.63
C SER A 56 -4.60 -0.51 6.14
N HIS A 57 -4.39 0.79 6.39
CA HIS A 57 -5.27 1.84 5.86
C HIS A 57 -5.13 2.06 4.34
N CYS A 58 -4.06 1.58 3.71
CA CYS A 58 -3.89 1.70 2.26
C CYS A 58 -4.83 0.76 1.49
N VAL A 59 -5.12 -0.42 2.03
CA VAL A 59 -5.90 -1.47 1.35
C VAL A 59 -7.35 -1.04 1.06
N PRO A 60 -8.12 -0.49 2.02
CA PRO A 60 -9.46 0.02 1.74
C PRO A 60 -9.47 1.12 0.68
N LEU A 61 -8.45 1.99 0.65
CA LEU A 61 -8.38 3.06 -0.34
C LEU A 61 -8.15 2.51 -1.75
N MET A 62 -7.29 1.50 -1.91
CA MET A 62 -7.10 0.84 -3.21
C MET A 62 -8.33 0.07 -3.68
N THR A 63 -9.18 -0.40 -2.76
CA THR A 63 -10.34 -1.24 -3.08
C THR A 63 -11.66 -0.48 -3.23
N GLN A 64 -11.85 0.61 -2.46
CA GLN A 64 -13.09 1.37 -2.37
C GLN A 64 -13.05 2.66 -3.20
N TYR A 65 -11.91 3.37 -3.23
CA TYR A 65 -11.77 4.64 -3.96
C TYR A 65 -12.04 4.52 -5.46
N PRO A 66 -11.58 3.46 -6.16
CA PRO A 66 -11.87 3.31 -7.58
C PRO A 66 -13.36 3.16 -7.92
N ARG A 67 -14.20 2.79 -6.93
CA ARG A 67 -15.65 2.62 -7.10
C ARG A 67 -16.41 3.95 -6.99
N MET A 68 -15.78 4.98 -6.44
CA MET A 68 -16.38 6.31 -6.17
C MET A 68 -16.23 7.29 -7.35
N GLN A 69 -15.75 6.83 -8.52
CA GLN A 69 -15.52 7.64 -9.73
C GLN A 69 -14.62 8.89 -9.55
N GLN A 70 -13.78 8.94 -8.51
CA GLN A 70 -12.82 10.05 -8.35
C GLN A 70 -11.69 9.98 -9.37
N GLU A 71 -11.31 11.15 -9.90
CA GLU A 71 -10.35 11.30 -11.02
C GLU A 71 -8.88 11.13 -10.63
N ASN A 72 -8.55 10.99 -9.34
CA ASN A 72 -7.16 10.97 -8.88
C ASN A 72 -6.50 9.58 -8.96
N TRP A 73 -6.55 8.99 -10.15
CA TRP A 73 -5.93 7.69 -10.48
C TRP A 73 -4.41 7.70 -10.26
N ALA A 74 -3.78 8.86 -10.46
CA ALA A 74 -2.34 9.01 -10.27
C ALA A 74 -1.93 8.87 -8.80
N ALA A 75 -2.69 9.48 -7.88
CA ALA A 75 -2.43 9.35 -6.44
C ALA A 75 -2.68 7.91 -5.96
N LEU A 76 -3.71 7.23 -6.46
CA LEU A 76 -3.97 5.82 -6.15
C LEU A 76 -2.89 4.88 -6.69
N ALA A 77 -2.44 5.08 -7.94
CA ALA A 77 -1.35 4.28 -8.51
C ALA A 77 -0.03 4.51 -7.75
N THR A 78 0.17 5.70 -7.21
CA THR A 78 1.31 6.00 -6.33
C THR A 78 1.18 5.32 -4.97
N LEU A 79 -0.02 5.33 -4.39
CA LEU A 79 -0.29 4.64 -3.12
C LEU A 79 -0.06 3.13 -3.26
N ALA A 80 -0.53 2.54 -4.36
CA ALA A 80 -0.29 1.14 -4.73
C ALA A 80 1.20 0.80 -4.82
N GLN A 81 1.98 1.66 -5.51
CA GLN A 81 3.42 1.48 -5.63
C GLN A 81 4.12 1.56 -4.26
N LEU A 82 3.85 2.60 -3.48
CA LEU A 82 4.49 2.79 -2.17
C LEU A 82 4.13 1.66 -1.21
N THR A 83 2.85 1.26 -1.18
CA THR A 83 2.39 0.11 -0.37
C THR A 83 3.17 -1.15 -0.73
N SER A 84 3.31 -1.43 -2.04
CA SER A 84 4.03 -2.61 -2.52
C SER A 84 5.52 -2.58 -2.14
N VAL A 85 6.18 -1.42 -2.31
CA VAL A 85 7.58 -1.23 -1.87
C VAL A 85 7.74 -1.41 -0.36
N CYS A 86 6.77 -0.97 0.44
CA CYS A 86 6.78 -1.16 1.88
C CYS A 86 6.62 -2.63 2.30
N CYS A 87 5.92 -3.44 1.51
CA CYS A 87 5.74 -4.86 1.81
C CYS A 87 7.01 -5.70 1.60
N VAL A 88 7.86 -5.30 0.65
CA VAL A 88 9.07 -6.05 0.31
C VAL A 88 10.11 -5.95 1.41
N GLY A 89 10.49 -7.08 2.01
CA GLY A 89 11.49 -7.13 3.08
C GLY A 89 11.01 -6.54 4.40
N ALA A 90 9.70 -6.40 4.61
CA ALA A 90 9.16 -6.15 5.94
C ALA A 90 9.27 -7.41 6.80
N GLU A 91 9.75 -7.25 8.03
CA GLU A 91 9.92 -8.33 9.01
C GLU A 91 9.12 -7.99 10.29
N PRO A 92 7.81 -8.27 10.33
CA PRO A 92 6.94 -7.82 11.42
C PRO A 92 6.94 -8.74 12.65
N GLY A 93 7.96 -9.59 12.80
CA GLY A 93 8.13 -10.47 13.96
C GLY A 93 6.92 -11.38 14.18
N GLU A 94 6.31 -11.29 15.36
CA GLU A 94 5.15 -12.09 15.77
C GLU A 94 3.96 -11.98 14.81
N GLN A 95 3.82 -10.85 14.12
CA GLN A 95 2.75 -10.62 13.15
C GLN A 95 3.08 -11.14 11.73
N SER A 96 4.19 -11.88 11.55
CA SER A 96 4.62 -12.41 10.24
C SER A 96 3.56 -13.31 9.60
N GLN A 97 2.89 -14.16 10.37
CA GLN A 97 1.85 -15.03 9.83
C GLN A 97 0.65 -14.22 9.31
N ALA A 98 0.15 -13.25 10.09
CA ALA A 98 -0.95 -12.38 9.67
C ALA A 98 -0.53 -11.51 8.47
N PHE A 99 0.71 -11.02 8.46
CA PHE A 99 1.28 -10.26 7.36
C PHE A 99 1.25 -11.08 6.06
N HIS A 100 1.76 -12.30 6.08
CA HIS A 100 1.85 -13.12 4.87
C HIS A 100 0.52 -13.75 4.43
N ARG A 101 -0.35 -14.14 5.36
CA ARG A 101 -1.58 -14.88 5.05
C ARG A 101 -2.83 -14.02 4.88
N LEU A 102 -2.85 -12.81 5.45
CA LEU A 102 -4.02 -11.94 5.43
C LEU A 102 -3.70 -10.63 4.72
N PHE A 103 -2.66 -9.94 5.18
CA PHE A 103 -2.35 -8.60 4.69
C PHE A 103 -1.82 -8.59 3.26
N LEU A 104 -0.79 -9.38 2.92
CA LEU A 104 -0.24 -9.42 1.56
C LEU A 104 -1.28 -9.84 0.51
N PRO A 105 -2.13 -10.87 0.73
CA PRO A 105 -3.23 -11.17 -0.20
C PRO A 105 -4.19 -9.99 -0.36
N SER A 106 -4.54 -9.29 0.73
CA SER A 106 -5.42 -8.13 0.67
C SER A 106 -4.81 -6.96 -0.13
N VAL A 107 -3.49 -6.76 -0.03
CA VAL A 107 -2.76 -5.80 -0.90
C VAL A 107 -2.84 -6.23 -2.36
N MET A 108 -2.58 -7.52 -2.65
CA MET A 108 -2.66 -8.06 -4.01
C MET A 108 -4.06 -7.85 -4.62
N ASP A 109 -5.12 -8.15 -3.88
CA ASP A 109 -6.50 -7.93 -4.31
C ASP A 109 -6.78 -6.45 -4.62
N GLY A 110 -6.28 -5.54 -3.77
CA GLY A 110 -6.36 -4.10 -3.98
C GLY A 110 -5.66 -3.64 -5.27
N LEU A 111 -4.46 -4.16 -5.53
CA LEU A 111 -3.71 -3.86 -6.75
C LEU A 111 -4.43 -4.37 -8.00
N LEU A 112 -4.91 -5.62 -8.00
CA LEU A 112 -5.59 -6.22 -9.14
C LEU A 112 -6.93 -5.54 -9.45
N LEU A 113 -7.66 -5.13 -8.40
CA LEU A 113 -8.88 -4.35 -8.57
C LEU A 113 -8.59 -2.97 -9.18
N LEU A 114 -7.56 -2.28 -8.69
CA LEU A 114 -7.12 -1.00 -9.25
C LEU A 114 -6.66 -1.16 -10.71
N ALA A 115 -5.89 -2.20 -11.02
CA ALA A 115 -5.46 -2.52 -12.38
C ALA A 115 -6.64 -2.76 -13.32
N THR A 116 -7.65 -3.52 -12.88
CA THR A 116 -8.89 -3.76 -13.63
C THR A 116 -9.62 -2.45 -13.95
N GLN A 117 -9.62 -1.50 -13.02
CA GLN A 117 -10.23 -0.18 -13.23
C GLN A 117 -9.42 0.65 -14.23
N LEU A 118 -8.10 0.70 -14.09
CA LEU A 118 -7.25 1.46 -15.00
C LEU A 118 -7.25 0.89 -16.43
N MET A 119 -7.33 -0.45 -16.58
CA MET A 119 -7.37 -1.12 -17.87
C MET A 119 -8.57 -0.70 -18.73
N ARG A 120 -9.68 -0.30 -18.11
CA ARG A 120 -10.89 0.17 -18.81
C ARG A 120 -10.79 1.61 -19.31
N ARG A 121 -9.66 2.30 -19.08
CA ARG A 121 -9.47 3.73 -19.36
C ARG A 121 -8.25 3.93 -20.25
N GLU A 122 -8.47 4.29 -21.51
CA GLU A 122 -7.39 4.45 -22.49
C GLU A 122 -6.34 5.50 -22.08
N GLN A 123 -6.75 6.58 -21.40
CA GLN A 123 -5.84 7.60 -20.89
C GLN A 123 -4.97 7.15 -19.69
N CYS A 124 -5.22 5.96 -19.11
CA CYS A 124 -4.57 5.49 -17.89
C CYS A 124 -3.53 4.38 -18.13
N VAL A 125 -3.08 4.15 -19.37
CA VAL A 125 -2.12 3.06 -19.70
C VAL A 125 -0.82 3.15 -18.89
N SER A 126 -0.29 4.35 -18.68
CA SER A 126 0.93 4.54 -17.87
C SER A 126 0.71 4.19 -16.39
N LEU A 127 -0.46 4.52 -15.85
CA LEU A 127 -0.85 4.20 -14.48
C LEU A 127 -1.12 2.70 -14.32
N PHE A 128 -1.77 2.08 -15.29
CA PHE A 128 -1.97 0.64 -15.32
C PHE A 128 -0.63 -0.10 -15.28
N ARG A 129 0.33 0.30 -16.13
CA ARG A 129 1.69 -0.26 -16.12
C ARG A 129 2.33 -0.13 -14.74
N LYS A 130 2.27 1.06 -14.13
CA LYS A 130 2.79 1.32 -12.78
C LYS A 130 2.20 0.37 -11.72
N VAL A 131 0.89 0.12 -11.77
CA VAL A 131 0.23 -0.83 -10.85
C VAL A 131 0.66 -2.27 -11.15
N MET A 132 0.76 -2.66 -12.42
CA MET A 132 1.22 -4.00 -12.79
C MET A 132 2.70 -4.25 -12.43
N ASP A 133 3.55 -3.24 -12.48
CA ASP A 133 4.93 -3.34 -11.99
C ASP A 133 4.95 -3.62 -10.48
N SER A 134 4.00 -3.03 -9.75
CA SER A 134 3.82 -3.24 -8.30
C SER A 134 3.32 -4.66 -8.00
N VAL A 135 2.40 -5.19 -8.82
CA VAL A 135 1.98 -6.61 -8.76
C VAL A 135 3.17 -7.53 -9.00
N CYS A 136 3.93 -7.30 -10.08
CA CYS A 136 5.11 -8.09 -10.41
C CYS A 136 6.15 -8.07 -9.29
N LEU A 137 6.36 -6.91 -8.65
CA LEU A 137 7.25 -6.76 -7.52
C LEU A 137 6.82 -7.66 -6.35
N LEU A 138 5.54 -7.61 -5.94
CA LEU A 138 5.05 -8.44 -4.84
C LEU A 138 5.14 -9.93 -5.14
N LEU A 139 4.81 -10.36 -6.36
CA LEU A 139 4.89 -11.77 -6.74
C LEU A 139 6.33 -12.30 -6.71
N ARG A 140 7.31 -11.47 -7.11
CA ARG A 140 8.73 -11.82 -7.05
C ARG A 140 9.25 -11.89 -5.61
N SER A 141 8.81 -10.97 -4.77
CA SER A 141 9.27 -10.87 -3.37
C SER A 141 8.54 -11.81 -2.42
N HIS A 142 7.35 -12.27 -2.78
CA HIS A 142 6.52 -13.14 -1.96
C HIS A 142 5.94 -14.29 -2.80
N PRO A 143 6.74 -15.32 -3.13
CA PRO A 143 6.30 -16.46 -3.92
C PRO A 143 5.07 -17.19 -3.34
N GLN A 144 4.86 -17.10 -2.02
CA GLN A 144 3.69 -17.64 -1.34
C GLN A 144 2.35 -17.07 -1.84
N LEU A 145 2.36 -15.91 -2.52
CA LEU A 145 1.16 -15.35 -3.14
C LEU A 145 0.71 -16.12 -4.39
N THR A 146 1.57 -16.95 -4.98
CA THR A 146 1.22 -17.79 -6.14
C THR A 146 0.92 -19.23 -5.75
N THR A 147 1.32 -19.66 -4.55
CA THR A 147 0.99 -20.99 -4.03
C THR A 147 -0.38 -20.95 -3.38
N GLN A 148 -1.40 -21.49 -4.07
CA GLN A 148 -2.71 -21.74 -3.47
C GLN A 148 -2.59 -22.76 -2.33
N GLY A 149 -3.06 -22.39 -1.13
CA GLY A 149 -3.53 -23.28 -0.06
C GLY A 149 -2.59 -24.42 0.37
N GLN A 150 -1.88 -24.21 1.48
CA GLN A 150 -1.51 -25.28 2.41
C GLN A 150 -1.87 -24.89 3.84
#